data_AF-A0A7C7C3B7-F1
#
_entry.id   AF-A0A7C7C3B7-F1
#
_cell.length_a   1.000
_cell.length_b   1.000
_cell.length_c   1.000
_cell.angle_alpha   90.00
_cell.angle_beta   90.00
_cell.angle_gamma   90.00
#
_symmetry.space_group_name_H-M   'P 1'
#
loop_
_entity.id
_entity.type
_entity.pdbx_description
1 polymer ?
#
loop_
_entity_poly.entity_id
_entity_poly.type
_entity_poly.pdbx_seq_one_letter_code
_entity_poly.pdbx_strand_id
1 'polypeptide(L)' 'MEELKTVSARLDVEIFANCPKCDYMIDLLNEKETNGECLNDDGELLRQVWPRNGSHDDFECEEVTCTQCKTEFNVKTLEW' A
#
# COMPACT_ATOMS: atom_id res chain seq x y z
N MET A 1 31.01 -32.06 7.33
CA MET A 1 29.78 -31.26 7.54
C MET A 1 30.02 -29.94 6.86
N GLU A 2 29.18 -29.55 5.92
CA GLU A 2 29.29 -28.23 5.29
C GLU A 2 28.93 -27.14 6.31
N GLU A 3 29.70 -26.04 6.31
CA GLU A 3 29.40 -24.89 7.16
C GLU A 3 28.11 -24.19 6.70
N LEU A 4 27.26 -23.83 7.67
CA LEU A 4 26.07 -23.01 7.42
C LEU A 4 26.51 -21.61 6.96
N LYS A 5 26.03 -21.20 5.79
CA LYS A 5 26.29 -19.87 5.22
C LYS A 5 25.14 -18.93 5.52
N THR A 6 25.44 -17.76 6.09
CA THR A 6 24.47 -16.68 6.29
C THR A 6 24.21 -15.95 4.98
N VAL A 7 22.95 -15.67 4.70
CA VAL A 7 22.49 -14.91 3.53
C VAL A 7 21.54 -13.78 3.97
N SER A 8 21.29 -12.81 3.09
CA SER A 8 20.36 -11.71 3.35
C SER A 8 18.96 -12.01 2.81
N ALA A 9 17.93 -11.58 3.54
CA ALA A 9 16.55 -11.56 3.07
C ALA A 9 16.19 -10.20 2.46
N ARG A 10 15.25 -10.20 1.50
CA ARG A 10 14.61 -9.00 0.93
C ARG A 10 13.11 -9.10 1.17
N LEU A 11 12.49 -7.98 1.55
CA LEU A 11 11.05 -7.82 1.66
C LEU A 11 10.64 -6.70 0.71
N ASP A 12 9.69 -7.00 -0.17
CA ASP A 12 9.04 -6.02 -1.06
C ASP A 12 7.55 -5.97 -0.67
N VAL A 13 7.00 -4.76 -0.56
CA VAL A 13 5.60 -4.52 -0.19
C VAL A 13 5.04 -3.50 -1.15
N GLU A 14 3.87 -3.79 -1.69
CA GLU A 14 3.11 -2.94 -2.61
C GLU A 14 1.63 -3.02 -2.19
N ILE A 15 0.90 -1.90 -2.23
CA ILE A 15 -0.51 -1.85 -1.84
C ILE A 15 -1.30 -1.27 -2.99
N PHE A 16 -2.14 -2.09 -3.64
CA PHE A 16 -2.85 -1.68 -4.84
C PHE A 16 -4.30 -1.30 -4.56
N ALA A 17 -4.75 -0.21 -5.19
CA ALA A 17 -6.15 0.19 -5.23
C ALA A 17 -6.58 0.53 -6.66
N ASN A 18 -7.79 0.12 -7.05
CA ASN A 18 -8.36 0.49 -8.34
C ASN A 18 -9.03 1.86 -8.25
N CYS A 19 -8.66 2.78 -9.15
CA CYS A 19 -9.36 4.06 -9.26
C CYS A 19 -10.82 3.81 -9.68
N PRO A 20 -11.82 4.32 -8.94
CA PRO A 20 -13.24 4.05 -9.21
C PRO A 20 -13.77 4.72 -10.49
N LYS A 21 -12.97 5.55 -11.16
CA LYS A 21 -13.37 6.29 -12.37
C LYS A 21 -12.74 5.77 -13.66
N CYS A 22 -11.46 5.40 -13.62
CA CYS A 22 -10.71 5.03 -14.83
C CYS A 22 -10.07 3.64 -14.77
N ASP A 23 -10.37 2.87 -13.72
CA ASP A 23 -9.85 1.51 -13.47
C ASP A 23 -8.33 1.40 -13.50
N TYR A 24 -7.61 2.52 -13.36
CA TYR A 24 -6.17 2.52 -13.20
C TYR A 24 -5.83 1.93 -11.83
N MET A 25 -4.96 0.92 -11.84
CA MET A 25 -4.43 0.30 -10.63
C MET A 25 -3.30 1.17 -10.09
N ILE A 26 -3.48 1.66 -8.86
CA ILE A 26 -2.59 2.61 -8.19
C ILE A 26 -1.85 1.86 -7.09
N ASP A 27 -0.52 1.92 -7.07
CA ASP A 27 0.28 1.59 -5.90
C ASP A 27 0.25 2.76 -4.91
N LEU A 28 -0.42 2.56 -3.77
CA LEU A 28 -0.56 3.54 -2.71
C LEU A 28 0.78 3.90 -2.04
N LEU A 29 1.81 3.06 -2.18
CA LEU A 29 3.15 3.31 -1.67
C LEU A 29 4.03 4.10 -2.66
N ASN A 30 3.52 4.37 -3.87
CA ASN A 30 4.24 5.07 -4.92
C ASN A 30 3.65 6.47 -5.16
N GLU A 31 4.34 7.48 -4.64
CA GLU A 31 3.97 8.91 -4.78
C GLU A 31 3.66 9.33 -6.23
N LYS A 32 4.31 8.70 -7.22
CA LYS A 32 4.09 9.04 -8.64
C LYS A 32 2.72 8.62 -9.15
N GLU A 33 2.05 7.71 -8.46
CA GLU A 33 0.71 7.22 -8.81
C GLU A 33 -0.38 7.87 -7.97
N THR A 34 -0.01 8.49 -6.85
CA THR A 34 -0.85 9.23 -5.89
C THR A 34 -0.66 10.76 -6.01
N ASN A 35 -0.42 11.28 -7.21
CA ASN A 35 -0.34 12.71 -7.50
C ASN A 35 0.78 13.47 -6.75
N GLY A 36 1.83 12.78 -6.34
CA GLY A 36 2.94 13.32 -5.57
C GLY A 36 2.75 13.27 -4.06
N GLU A 37 1.72 12.57 -3.57
CA GLU A 37 1.40 12.48 -2.15
C GLU A 37 2.00 11.21 -1.53
N CYS A 38 2.76 11.37 -0.44
CA CYS A 38 3.25 10.25 0.36
C CYS A 38 2.15 9.77 1.30
N LEU A 39 1.38 8.77 0.86
CA LEU A 39 0.27 8.22 1.66
C LEU A 39 0.73 7.33 2.82
N ASN A 40 1.98 6.86 2.79
CA ASN A 40 2.59 6.07 3.85
C ASN A 40 3.48 6.91 4.76
N ASP A 41 3.06 8.13 5.07
CA ASP A 41 3.79 9.02 5.98
C ASP A 41 3.95 8.34 7.35
N ASP A 42 5.14 8.49 7.95
CA ASP A 42 5.55 7.77 9.17
C ASP A 42 5.28 6.24 9.15
N GLY A 43 5.16 5.61 7.97
CA GLY A 43 4.86 4.19 7.82
C GLY A 43 3.44 3.79 8.25
N GLU A 44 2.48 4.71 8.18
CA GLU A 44 1.09 4.47 8.59
C GLU A 44 0.44 3.29 7.85
N LEU A 45 0.46 3.28 6.51
CA LEU A 45 -0.15 2.20 5.72
C LEU A 45 0.50 0.84 6.02
N LEU A 46 1.83 0.80 6.08
CA LEU A 46 2.55 -0.44 6.39
C LEU A 46 2.23 -0.98 7.78
N ARG A 47 1.97 -0.12 8.76
CA ARG A 47 1.54 -0.54 10.10
C ARG A 47 0.15 -1.18 10.09
N GLN A 48 -0.74 -0.75 9.19
CA GLN A 48 -2.07 -1.34 9.02
C GLN A 48 -2.03 -2.68 8.26
N VAL A 49 -1.06 -2.88 7.35
CA VAL A 49 -0.87 -4.14 6.60
C VAL A 49 -0.46 -5.32 7.51
N TRP A 50 0.18 -5.07 8.66
CA TRP A 50 0.51 -6.12 9.62
C TRP A 50 -0.34 -6.02 10.89
N PRO A 51 -1.63 -6.42 10.85
CA PRO A 51 -2.46 -6.42 12.03
C PRO A 51 -1.85 -7.37 13.08
N ARG A 52 -1.76 -6.89 14.31
CA ARG A 52 -1.15 -7.63 15.42
C ARG A 52 -1.91 -8.93 15.74
N ASN A 53 -3.22 -8.95 15.45
CA ASN A 53 -4.13 -10.09 15.43
C ASN A 53 -5.32 -9.73 14.50
N GLY A 54 -5.87 -10.66 13.73
CA GLY A 54 -7.18 -10.45 13.07
C GLY A 54 -7.15 -10.21 11.55
N SER A 55 -8.21 -9.55 11.06
CA SER A 55 -8.46 -9.17 9.66
C SER A 55 -7.96 -7.76 9.35
N HIS A 56 -7.95 -7.39 8.07
CA HIS A 56 -7.64 -6.03 7.62
C HIS A 56 -8.91 -5.20 7.37
N ASP A 57 -10.01 -5.50 8.06
CA ASP A 57 -11.28 -4.78 7.91
C ASP A 57 -11.16 -3.31 8.34
N ASP A 58 -10.21 -3.02 9.23
CA ASP A 58 -9.91 -1.69 9.75
C ASP A 58 -8.89 -0.92 8.89
N PHE A 59 -8.42 -1.48 7.77
CA PHE A 59 -7.52 -0.75 6.87
C PHE A 59 -8.24 0.46 6.26
N GLU A 60 -7.64 1.63 6.35
CA GLU A 60 -8.15 2.86 5.77
C GLU A 60 -7.01 3.76 5.25
N CYS A 61 -7.25 4.34 4.08
CA CYS A 61 -6.42 5.37 3.47
C CYS A 61 -7.34 6.44 2.87
N GLU A 62 -7.27 7.65 3.42
CA GLU A 62 -8.10 8.78 3.01
C GLU A 62 -7.41 9.64 1.95
N GLU A 63 -8.21 10.37 1.17
CA GLU A 63 -7.74 11.42 0.25
C GLU A 63 -6.77 10.93 -0.85
N VAL A 64 -6.94 9.68 -1.33
CA VAL A 64 -6.12 9.14 -2.43
C VAL A 64 -6.44 9.87 -3.73
N THR A 65 -5.43 10.54 -4.31
CA THR A 65 -5.57 11.24 -5.60
C THR A 65 -5.02 10.41 -6.76
N CYS A 66 -5.89 9.95 -7.67
CA CYS A 66 -5.44 9.23 -8.87
C CYS A 66 -4.62 10.13 -9.81
N THR A 67 -3.39 9.75 -10.14
CA THR A 67 -2.55 10.55 -11.04
C THR A 67 -3.10 10.66 -12.47
N GLN A 68 -3.79 9.62 -12.96
CA GLN A 68 -4.29 9.55 -14.34
C GLN A 68 -5.49 10.45 -14.58
N CYS A 69 -6.51 10.39 -13.71
CA CYS A 69 -7.80 11.05 -13.95
C CYS A 69 -8.16 12.13 -12.91
N LYS A 70 -7.28 12.34 -11.91
CA LYS A 70 -7.40 13.33 -10.82
C LYS A 70 -8.63 13.16 -9.93
N THR A 71 -9.23 11.97 -9.92
CA THR A 71 -10.30 11.65 -8.97
C THR A 71 -9.69 11.33 -7.62
N GLU A 72 -10.24 11.98 -6.60
CA GLU A 72 -10.01 11.70 -5.18
C GLU A 72 -10.98 10.62 -4.69
N PHE A 73 -10.50 9.70 -3.87
CA PHE A 73 -11.30 8.63 -3.27
C PHE A 73 -10.64 8.10 -2.00
N ASN A 74 -11.41 7.41 -1.17
CA ASN A 74 -10.89 6.72 0.02
C ASN A 74 -10.80 5.22 -0.26
N VAL A 75 -9.79 4.57 0.31
CA VAL A 75 -9.64 3.11 0.32
C VAL A 75 -9.99 2.61 1.71
N LYS A 76 -10.87 1.62 1.79
CA LYS A 76 -11.22 0.92 3.02
C LYS A 76 -11.08 -0.56 2.78
N THR A 77 -10.75 -1.29 3.85
CA THR A 77 -10.46 -2.73 3.85
C THR A 77 -9.24 -3.08 3.01
N LEU A 78 -8.60 -4.20 3.30
CA LEU A 78 -7.50 -4.72 2.51
C LEU A 78 -7.69 -6.23 2.33
N GLU A 79 -7.75 -6.67 1.08
CA GLU A 79 -7.62 -8.09 0.75
C GLU A 79 -6.13 -8.39 0.57
N TRP A 80 -5.64 -9.47 1.19
CA TRP A 80 -4.22 -9.82 1.25
C TRP A 80 -3.96 -11.23 0.73
#